data_AF-A0A1I7IJX7-F1
#
_entry.id   AF-A0A1I7IJX7-F1
#
_cell.length_a   1.000
_cell.length_b   1.000
_cell.length_c   1.000
_cell.angle_alpha   90.00
_cell.angle_beta   90.00
_cell.angle_gamma   90.00
#
_symmetry.space_group_name_H-M   'P 1'
#
loop_
_entity.id
_entity.type
_entity.pdbx_description
1 polymer ?
#
loop_
_entity_poly.entity_id
_entity_poly.type
_entity_poly.pdbx_seq_one_letter_code
_entity_poly.pdbx_strand_id
1 'polypeptide(L)'
;MNATLRLTGFGKSVTPAAPPVTTPPIPMHLNPLRFCISILALLLVCLQQHVFAQDAPDYTKVYHPVINQAELHIVTSDYKEALQAYEQAFASVPSPFARDYYNAAVSALALRDRKQTFNYLEKLVQKGVSLDYLQRQTVFDSLQTTRHWRKFARKYKKRRRKYEENFNREYRADLDELYARDQYFRQAEGGLRVYRDTIRQIENANTLQLLNWIEERGYPNENIIGLADTLEQLPRFYITVQRQTATRKGYDFTEVLLKAVQQGNIAPQPVAYLLDQQAGRNRYGSSVYMRVDCTGCKDTDELATKDYLVKKITPKEQERINARRQKLGLEPLEEYKRKVLHNVTDPRFKLGYNWSVSTYVVPSKEAAEILLERLSAIE
;
A
#
# COMPACT_ATOMS: atom_id res chain seq x y z
N MET A 1 47.38 8.95 23.78
CA MET A 1 48.81 9.01 24.16
C MET A 1 49.16 10.46 24.43
N ASN A 2 49.34 10.81 25.71
CA ASN A 2 50.29 11.80 26.25
C ASN A 2 49.84 12.18 27.65
N ALA A 3 50.40 11.45 28.61
CA ALA A 3 50.41 11.79 30.02
C ALA A 3 51.64 12.65 30.30
N THR A 4 51.48 13.75 31.03
CA THR A 4 52.61 14.43 31.65
C THR A 4 52.22 14.83 33.07
N LEU A 5 52.66 14.00 34.02
CA LEU A 5 52.75 14.34 35.43
C LEU A 5 53.84 15.39 35.64
N ARG A 6 53.61 16.35 36.54
CA ARG A 6 54.67 17.02 37.31
C ARG A 6 54.26 17.07 38.78
N LEU A 7 55.11 16.45 39.60
CA LEU A 7 55.17 16.56 41.06
C LEU A 7 56.29 17.54 41.45
N THR A 8 56.09 18.28 42.55
CA THR A 8 57.04 18.86 43.54
C THR A 8 56.36 20.11 44.14
N GLY A 9 56.38 20.42 45.43
CA GLY A 9 57.13 19.87 46.56
C GLY A 9 56.61 20.42 47.91
N PHE A 10 57.30 19.97 48.96
CA PHE A 10 57.06 20.08 50.40
C PHE A 10 56.93 21.49 50.99
N GLY A 11 56.16 21.62 52.09
CA GLY A 11 56.21 22.79 52.96
C GLY A 11 55.34 22.77 54.24
N LYS A 12 55.87 22.13 55.29
CA LYS A 12 55.74 22.40 56.74
C LYS A 12 54.37 22.37 57.48
N SER A 13 54.44 21.71 58.63
CA SER A 13 53.46 21.52 59.69
C SER A 13 53.13 22.79 60.48
N VAL A 14 51.83 23.05 60.69
CA VAL A 14 51.29 23.77 61.86
C VAL A 14 49.90 23.18 62.16
N THR A 15 49.76 22.48 63.28
CA THR A 15 48.46 22.36 64.01
C THR A 15 48.38 23.55 64.98
N PRO A 16 47.20 24.10 65.37
CA PRO A 16 45.95 23.38 65.63
C PRO A 16 44.62 24.16 65.34
N ALA A 17 43.48 23.45 65.35
CA ALA A 17 42.23 23.79 66.06
C ALA A 17 41.13 22.79 65.66
N ALA A 18 40.49 22.17 66.64
CA ALA A 18 39.40 21.22 66.43
C ALA A 18 38.12 21.94 65.95
N PRO A 19 37.43 21.44 64.91
CA PRO A 19 36.11 21.95 64.53
C PRO A 19 35.03 21.47 65.51
N PRO A 20 33.94 22.23 65.69
CA PRO A 20 32.87 21.87 66.60
C PRO A 20 32.12 20.63 66.09
N VAL A 21 31.79 19.74 67.02
CA VAL A 21 30.93 18.56 66.79
C VAL A 21 29.54 19.04 66.38
N THR A 22 29.19 18.91 65.11
CA THR A 22 27.82 19.08 64.62
C THR A 22 27.01 17.82 64.91
N THR A 23 26.03 17.94 65.78
CA THR A 23 25.01 16.91 66.01
C THR A 23 24.25 16.59 64.72
N PRO A 24 23.94 15.31 64.44
CA PRO A 24 23.16 14.95 63.25
C PRO A 24 21.76 15.58 63.33
N PRO A 25 21.18 16.02 62.20
CA PRO A 25 19.83 16.55 62.19
C PRO A 25 18.83 15.45 62.54
N ILE A 26 17.91 15.81 63.44
CA ILE A 26 16.75 15.01 63.84
C ILE A 26 15.98 14.59 62.57
N PRO A 27 15.59 13.32 62.43
CA PRO A 27 14.83 12.87 61.27
C PRO A 27 13.53 13.67 61.18
N MET A 28 13.40 14.43 60.09
CA MET A 28 12.21 15.17 59.75
C MET A 28 11.07 14.17 59.58
N HIS A 29 10.13 14.17 60.53
CA HIS A 29 8.92 13.35 60.47
C HIS A 29 8.13 13.75 59.21
N LEU A 30 8.35 13.03 58.12
CA LEU A 30 7.50 13.10 56.94
C LEU A 30 6.09 12.72 57.36
N ASN A 31 5.19 13.70 57.32
CA ASN A 31 3.80 13.50 57.68
C ASN A 31 3.19 12.47 56.70
N PRO A 32 2.88 11.24 57.15
CA PRO A 32 2.52 10.14 56.25
C PRO A 32 1.29 10.48 55.41
N LEU A 33 0.41 11.35 55.93
CA LEU A 33 -0.77 11.83 55.24
C LEU A 33 -0.44 12.65 53.99
N ARG A 34 0.62 13.48 54.02
CA ARG A 34 1.05 14.26 52.84
C ARG A 34 1.67 13.38 51.77
N PHE A 35 2.41 12.34 52.18
CA PHE A 35 3.00 11.38 51.25
C PHE A 35 1.92 10.52 50.57
N CYS A 36 0.90 10.09 51.33
CA CYS A 36 -0.26 9.39 50.78
C CYS A 36 -1.04 10.26 49.78
N ILE A 37 -1.25 11.55 50.06
CA ILE A 37 -1.93 12.47 49.14
C ILE A 37 -1.12 12.67 47.85
N SER A 38 0.21 12.79 47.94
CA SER A 38 1.08 12.88 46.75
C SER A 38 1.08 11.60 45.91
N ILE A 39 1.08 10.41 46.55
CA ILE A 39 0.97 9.13 45.84
C ILE A 39 -0.41 8.96 45.21
N LEU A 40 -1.48 9.35 45.90
CA LEU A 40 -2.85 9.28 45.38
C LEU A 40 -3.05 10.23 44.20
N ALA A 41 -2.46 11.43 44.25
CA ALA A 41 -2.47 12.37 43.13
C ALA A 41 -1.66 11.87 41.92
N LEU A 42 -0.53 11.21 42.14
CA LEU A 42 0.26 10.58 41.07
C LEU A 42 -0.48 9.40 40.43
N LEU A 43 -1.17 8.58 41.23
CA LEU A 43 -2.04 7.50 40.76
C LEU A 43 -3.25 8.03 39.99
N LEU A 44 -3.86 9.15 40.41
CA LEU A 44 -4.96 9.78 39.69
C LEU A 44 -4.52 10.36 38.33
N VAL A 45 -3.30 10.89 38.24
CA VAL A 45 -2.70 11.37 36.98
C VAL A 45 -2.38 10.20 36.04
N CYS A 46 -1.93 9.05 36.56
CA CYS A 46 -1.73 7.83 35.77
C CYS A 46 -3.06 7.20 35.31
N LEU A 47 -4.12 7.26 36.12
CA LEU A 47 -5.46 6.77 35.76
C LEU A 47 -6.13 7.63 34.67
N GLN A 48 -5.75 8.91 34.53
CA GLN A 48 -6.20 9.77 33.44
C GLN A 48 -5.44 9.55 32.12
N GLN A 49 -4.41 8.69 32.09
CA GLN A 49 -3.74 8.28 30.85
C GLN A 49 -4.39 7.09 30.15
N HIS A 50 -5.51 6.56 30.65
CA HIS A 50 -6.44 5.78 29.85
C HIS A 50 -7.23 6.70 28.90
N VAL A 51 -6.52 7.49 28.10
CA VAL A 51 -7.06 8.09 26.89
C VAL A 51 -7.55 6.92 26.05
N PHE A 52 -8.83 6.95 25.66
CA PHE A 52 -9.44 6.05 24.71
C PHE A 52 -8.42 5.62 23.66
N ALA A 53 -7.91 4.38 23.75
CA ALA A 53 -7.33 3.75 22.59
C ALA A 53 -8.49 3.61 21.62
N GLN A 54 -8.68 4.61 20.75
CA GLN A 54 -9.56 4.43 19.60
C GLN A 54 -8.99 3.24 18.86
N ASP A 55 -9.76 2.15 18.79
CA ASP A 55 -9.40 1.01 17.99
C ASP A 55 -8.93 1.50 16.61
N ALA A 56 -7.83 0.93 16.11
CA ALA A 56 -7.33 1.29 14.79
C ALA A 56 -8.49 1.19 13.78
N PRO A 57 -8.69 2.20 12.91
CA PRO A 57 -9.87 2.25 12.06
C PRO A 57 -9.88 1.04 11.11
N ASP A 58 -11.04 0.41 10.98
CA ASP A 58 -11.27 -0.65 10.01
C ASP A 58 -11.44 -0.04 8.61
N TYR A 59 -10.39 -0.10 7.80
CA TYR A 59 -10.37 0.50 6.46
C TYR A 59 -11.47 -0.06 5.56
N THR A 60 -11.91 -1.31 5.77
CA THR A 60 -13.02 -1.90 4.98
C THR A 60 -14.37 -1.23 5.24
N LYS A 61 -14.50 -0.56 6.38
CA LYS A 61 -15.75 0.09 6.80
C LYS A 61 -15.72 1.59 6.62
N VAL A 62 -14.61 2.24 6.98
CA VAL A 62 -14.57 3.72 7.08
C VAL A 62 -13.82 4.41 5.95
N TYR A 63 -13.06 3.66 5.14
CA TYR A 63 -12.19 4.22 4.11
C TYR A 63 -12.58 3.75 2.72
N HIS A 64 -12.46 2.45 2.43
CA HIS A 64 -12.69 1.91 1.09
C HIS A 64 -14.09 2.21 0.52
N PRO A 65 -15.19 2.16 1.30
CA PRO A 65 -16.51 2.55 0.80
C PRO A 65 -16.59 4.02 0.37
N VAL A 66 -15.90 4.92 1.07
CA VAL A 66 -15.89 6.36 0.76
C VAL A 66 -14.98 6.64 -0.43
N ILE A 67 -13.84 5.94 -0.54
CA ILE A 67 -13.01 5.97 -1.77
C ILE A 67 -13.81 5.50 -2.98
N ASN A 68 -14.60 4.44 -2.84
CA ASN A 68 -15.48 4.00 -3.91
C ASN A 68 -16.43 5.13 -4.38
N GLN A 69 -17.07 5.84 -3.46
CA GLN A 69 -17.92 6.99 -3.79
C GLN A 69 -17.13 8.06 -4.54
N ALA A 70 -15.93 8.42 -4.07
CA ALA A 70 -15.07 9.40 -4.73
C ALA A 70 -14.72 9.00 -6.18
N GLU A 71 -14.36 7.74 -6.38
CA GLU A 71 -14.06 7.19 -7.70
C GLU A 71 -15.29 7.15 -8.62
N LEU A 72 -16.50 6.92 -8.08
CA LEU A 72 -17.73 6.98 -8.86
C LEU A 72 -18.11 8.41 -9.26
N HIS A 73 -17.88 9.39 -8.40
CA HIS A 73 -18.03 10.80 -8.77
C HIS A 73 -17.04 11.20 -9.87
N ILE A 74 -15.81 10.67 -9.88
CA ILE A 74 -14.88 10.84 -11.02
C ILE A 74 -15.48 10.26 -12.30
N VAL A 75 -16.07 9.06 -12.25
CA VAL A 75 -16.68 8.43 -13.43
C VAL A 75 -17.77 9.33 -14.04
N THR A 76 -18.52 10.07 -13.22
CA THR A 76 -19.54 11.03 -13.66
C THR A 76 -19.00 12.46 -13.84
N SER A 77 -17.69 12.67 -13.83
CA SER A 77 -17.02 13.98 -13.91
C SER A 77 -17.40 14.99 -12.82
N ASP A 78 -17.92 14.51 -11.70
CA ASP A 78 -18.33 15.31 -10.56
C ASP A 78 -17.16 15.53 -9.59
N TYR A 79 -16.18 16.31 -10.03
CA TYR A 79 -14.88 16.38 -9.35
C TYR A 79 -14.92 17.03 -7.96
N LYS A 80 -15.93 17.87 -7.68
CA LYS A 80 -16.08 18.53 -6.38
C LYS A 80 -16.55 17.52 -5.33
N GLU A 81 -17.56 16.73 -5.67
CA GLU A 81 -18.12 15.69 -4.82
C GLU A 81 -17.09 14.57 -4.65
N ALA A 82 -16.32 14.24 -5.71
CA ALA A 82 -15.18 13.35 -5.60
C ALA A 82 -14.14 13.85 -4.58
N LEU A 83 -13.80 15.14 -4.62
CA LEU A 83 -12.82 15.74 -3.71
C LEU A 83 -13.30 15.72 -2.26
N GLN A 84 -14.58 16.02 -2.02
CA GLN A 84 -15.19 15.96 -0.69
C GLN A 84 -15.15 14.53 -0.13
N ALA A 85 -15.48 13.53 -0.95
CA ALA A 85 -15.41 12.13 -0.55
C ALA A 85 -13.96 11.70 -0.23
N TYR A 86 -12.97 12.11 -1.04
CA TYR A 86 -11.56 11.86 -0.71
C TYR A 86 -11.16 12.51 0.62
N GLU A 87 -11.54 13.77 0.87
CA GLU A 87 -11.23 14.46 2.13
C GLU A 87 -11.86 13.77 3.34
N GLN A 88 -13.11 13.31 3.21
CA GLN A 88 -13.78 12.52 4.23
C GLN A 88 -13.04 11.19 4.50
N ALA A 89 -12.66 10.45 3.45
CA ALA A 89 -11.91 9.21 3.59
C ALA A 89 -10.53 9.46 4.23
N PHE A 90 -9.84 10.52 3.83
CA PHE A 90 -8.52 10.84 4.35
C PHE A 90 -8.54 11.25 5.82
N ALA A 91 -9.65 11.80 6.30
CA ALA A 91 -9.85 12.15 7.70
C ALA A 91 -10.21 10.93 8.58
N SER A 92 -10.70 9.83 7.99
CA SER A 92 -11.16 8.66 8.75
C SER A 92 -10.05 7.66 9.09
N VAL A 93 -8.84 7.85 8.56
CA VAL A 93 -7.72 6.93 8.74
C VAL A 93 -6.39 7.63 8.96
N PRO A 94 -5.42 7.00 9.66
CA PRO A 94 -4.11 7.60 9.89
C PRO A 94 -3.27 7.71 8.61
N SER A 95 -3.48 6.82 7.64
CA SER A 95 -2.67 6.76 6.43
C SER A 95 -3.46 6.34 5.18
N PRO A 96 -3.89 7.31 4.37
CA PRO A 96 -4.50 7.07 3.05
C PRO A 96 -3.49 6.54 2.02
N PHE A 97 -3.99 5.84 1.00
CA PHE A 97 -3.15 5.27 -0.07
C PHE A 97 -2.65 6.33 -1.05
N ALA A 98 -1.43 6.15 -1.57
CA ALA A 98 -0.86 7.09 -2.54
C ALA A 98 -1.69 7.20 -3.83
N ARG A 99 -2.28 6.10 -4.30
CA ARG A 99 -3.15 6.12 -5.48
C ARG A 99 -4.34 7.06 -5.30
N ASP A 100 -4.89 7.11 -4.08
CA ASP A 100 -6.06 7.93 -3.77
C ASP A 100 -5.66 9.41 -3.67
N TYR A 101 -4.48 9.72 -3.09
CA TYR A 101 -3.93 11.08 -3.16
C TYR A 101 -3.69 11.55 -4.59
N TYR A 102 -3.25 10.65 -5.48
CA TYR A 102 -3.06 10.99 -6.89
C TYR A 102 -4.41 11.35 -7.53
N ASN A 103 -5.43 10.52 -7.37
CA ASN A 103 -6.75 10.80 -7.92
C ASN A 103 -7.37 12.08 -7.34
N ALA A 104 -7.20 12.33 -6.04
CA ALA A 104 -7.61 13.59 -5.41
C ALA A 104 -6.87 14.82 -5.97
N ALA A 105 -5.56 14.69 -6.26
CA ALA A 105 -4.79 15.76 -6.90
C ALA A 105 -5.32 16.07 -8.30
N VAL A 106 -5.68 15.06 -9.08
CA VAL A 106 -6.27 15.24 -10.42
C VAL A 106 -7.65 15.89 -10.34
N SER A 107 -8.50 15.48 -9.38
CA SER A 107 -9.81 16.12 -9.15
C SER A 107 -9.67 17.60 -8.75
N ALA A 108 -8.77 17.92 -7.80
CA ALA A 108 -8.47 19.30 -7.41
C ALA A 108 -7.97 20.14 -8.60
N LEU A 109 -7.14 19.55 -9.47
CA LEU A 109 -6.65 20.23 -10.66
C LEU A 109 -7.76 20.52 -11.67
N ALA A 110 -8.69 19.58 -11.86
CA ALA A 110 -9.86 19.76 -12.72
C ALA A 110 -10.73 20.94 -12.26
N LEU A 111 -10.83 21.16 -10.95
CA LEU A 111 -11.50 22.31 -10.33
C LEU A 111 -10.66 23.60 -10.30
N ARG A 112 -9.46 23.57 -10.88
CA ARG A 112 -8.48 24.67 -10.86
C ARG A 112 -8.02 25.07 -9.45
N ASP A 113 -8.23 24.23 -8.44
CA ASP A 113 -7.70 24.41 -7.09
C ASP A 113 -6.23 23.98 -7.02
N ARG A 114 -5.36 24.89 -7.46
CA ARG A 114 -3.91 24.65 -7.48
C ARG A 114 -3.34 24.45 -6.08
N LYS A 115 -3.90 25.10 -5.06
CA LYS A 115 -3.40 24.99 -3.69
C LYS A 115 -3.59 23.55 -3.20
N GLN A 116 -4.81 23.04 -3.35
CA GLN A 116 -5.14 21.67 -2.93
C GLN A 116 -4.43 20.62 -3.79
N THR A 117 -4.29 20.88 -5.10
CA THR A 117 -3.49 20.03 -5.99
C THR A 117 -2.06 19.85 -5.45
N PHE A 118 -1.36 20.95 -5.16
CA PHE A 118 0.01 20.86 -4.61
C PHE A 118 0.06 20.23 -3.22
N ASN A 119 -0.96 20.41 -2.38
CA ASN A 119 -1.03 19.72 -1.09
C ASN A 119 -1.03 18.19 -1.27
N TYR A 120 -1.81 17.66 -2.21
CA TYR A 120 -1.83 16.22 -2.49
C TYR A 120 -0.56 15.74 -3.20
N LEU A 121 0.02 16.52 -4.12
CA LEU A 121 1.33 16.20 -4.68
C LEU A 121 2.40 16.09 -3.58
N GLU A 122 2.36 16.95 -2.57
CA GLU A 122 3.26 16.85 -1.41
C GLU A 122 3.03 15.57 -0.58
N LYS A 123 1.79 15.11 -0.46
CA LYS A 123 1.46 13.81 0.17
C LYS A 123 2.02 12.63 -0.62
N LEU A 124 1.96 12.67 -1.95
CA LEU A 124 2.59 11.66 -2.81
C LEU A 124 4.11 11.59 -2.60
N VAL A 125 4.79 12.74 -2.48
CA VAL A 125 6.23 12.75 -2.18
C VAL A 125 6.53 12.11 -0.82
N GLN A 126 5.67 12.31 0.17
CA GLN A 126 5.79 11.69 1.50
C GLN A 126 5.55 10.16 1.46
N LYS A 127 4.92 9.64 0.41
CA LYS A 127 4.75 8.21 0.15
C LYS A 127 5.87 7.60 -0.71
N GLY A 128 6.86 8.39 -1.12
CA GLY A 128 8.01 7.94 -1.91
C GLY A 128 7.86 8.11 -3.42
N VAL A 129 6.79 8.74 -3.91
CA VAL A 129 6.62 9.00 -5.35
C VAL A 129 7.70 9.97 -5.85
N SER A 130 8.36 9.60 -6.96
CA SER A 130 9.45 10.39 -7.54
C SER A 130 8.97 11.67 -8.23
N LEU A 131 9.82 12.69 -8.25
CA LEU A 131 9.55 13.90 -9.05
C LEU A 131 9.49 13.55 -10.54
N ASP A 132 10.38 12.67 -11.02
CA ASP A 132 10.39 12.18 -12.40
C ASP A 132 9.06 11.52 -12.77
N TYR A 133 8.53 10.64 -11.91
CA TYR A 133 7.21 10.04 -12.13
C TYR A 133 6.12 11.10 -12.27
N LEU A 134 6.07 12.09 -11.37
CA LEU A 134 5.07 13.17 -11.40
C LEU A 134 5.22 14.06 -12.65
N GLN A 135 6.44 14.32 -13.11
CA GLN A 135 6.73 15.09 -14.34
C GLN A 135 6.30 14.37 -15.61
N ARG A 136 6.24 13.03 -15.61
CA ARG A 136 5.78 12.23 -16.74
C ARG A 136 4.25 12.11 -16.82
N GLN A 137 3.52 12.54 -15.79
CA GLN A 137 2.06 12.49 -15.82
C GLN A 137 1.53 13.70 -16.57
N THR A 138 1.06 13.46 -17.80
CA THR A 138 0.57 14.51 -18.71
C THR A 138 -0.53 15.39 -18.11
N VAL A 139 -1.32 14.83 -17.20
CA VAL A 139 -2.36 15.58 -16.46
C VAL A 139 -1.80 16.79 -15.69
N PHE A 140 -0.52 16.76 -15.31
CA PHE A 140 0.15 17.85 -14.58
C PHE A 140 0.95 18.80 -15.46
N ASP A 141 0.98 18.62 -16.79
CA ASP A 141 1.79 19.43 -17.72
C ASP A 141 1.48 20.93 -17.60
N SER A 142 0.21 21.28 -17.44
CA SER A 142 -0.24 22.67 -17.24
C SER A 142 0.33 23.33 -15.98
N LEU A 143 0.78 22.54 -15.00
CA LEU A 143 1.42 23.04 -13.79
C LEU A 143 2.92 23.26 -14.01
N GLN A 144 3.57 22.49 -14.87
CA GLN A 144 5.03 22.42 -14.96
C GLN A 144 5.69 23.74 -15.36
N THR A 145 4.99 24.57 -16.14
CA THR A 145 5.44 25.91 -16.57
C THR A 145 5.28 26.98 -15.48
N THR A 146 4.56 26.68 -14.39
CA THR A 146 4.22 27.67 -13.36
C THR A 146 5.37 27.92 -12.39
N ARG A 147 5.38 29.11 -11.77
CA ARG A 147 6.29 29.42 -10.64
C ARG A 147 6.08 28.47 -9.45
N HIS A 148 4.86 27.99 -9.23
CA HIS A 148 4.51 27.08 -8.15
C HIS A 148 5.18 25.72 -8.34
N TRP A 149 5.15 25.17 -9.55
CA TRP A 149 5.84 23.91 -9.86
C TRP A 149 7.35 24.02 -9.70
N ARG A 150 7.97 25.08 -10.22
CA ARG A 150 9.41 25.33 -10.02
C ARG A 150 9.77 25.36 -8.53
N LYS A 151 8.92 25.97 -7.69
CA LYS A 151 9.09 25.97 -6.22
C LYS A 151 8.90 24.58 -5.62
N PHE A 152 7.91 23.80 -6.08
CA PHE A 152 7.65 22.43 -5.66
C PHE A 152 8.86 21.53 -5.98
N ALA A 153 9.30 21.50 -7.23
CA ALA A 153 10.46 20.74 -7.71
C ALA A 153 11.75 21.10 -6.94
N ARG A 154 12.04 22.39 -6.74
CA ARG A 154 13.22 22.82 -5.96
C ARG A 154 13.17 22.35 -4.51
N LYS A 155 11.98 22.26 -3.91
CA LYS A 155 11.80 21.78 -2.53
C LYS A 155 11.66 20.26 -2.43
N TYR A 156 11.64 19.54 -3.55
CA TYR A 156 11.37 18.10 -3.59
C TYR A 156 12.27 17.29 -2.65
N LYS A 157 13.60 17.44 -2.76
CA LYS A 157 14.57 16.72 -1.90
C LYS A 157 14.28 16.91 -0.41
N LYS A 158 13.98 18.14 0.00
CA LYS A 158 13.62 18.45 1.40
C LYS A 158 12.32 17.76 1.83
N ARG A 159 11.33 17.67 0.95
CA ARG A 159 10.04 17.01 1.24
C ARG A 159 10.17 15.50 1.30
N ARG A 160 10.98 14.93 0.40
CA ARG A 160 11.28 13.50 0.34
C ARG A 160 12.07 13.00 1.54
N ARG A 161 12.85 13.87 2.20
CA ARG A 161 13.56 13.49 3.43
C ARG A 161 12.63 12.89 4.51
N LYS A 162 11.40 13.39 4.65
CA LYS A 162 10.42 12.80 5.58
C LYS A 162 10.06 11.36 5.23
N TYR A 163 9.98 11.05 3.93
CA TYR A 163 9.82 9.68 3.47
C TYR A 163 11.08 8.85 3.79
N GLU A 164 12.25 9.36 3.44
CA GLU A 164 13.54 8.68 3.65
C GLU A 164 13.85 8.38 5.12
N GLU A 165 13.40 9.23 6.06
CA GLU A 165 13.56 9.04 7.50
C GLU A 165 12.69 7.89 8.06
N ASN A 166 11.55 7.58 7.43
CA ASN A 166 10.61 6.55 7.91
C ASN A 166 10.64 5.27 7.06
N PHE A 167 11.18 5.35 5.85
CA PHE A 167 11.23 4.24 4.91
C PHE A 167 12.23 3.17 5.37
N ASN A 168 11.73 1.96 5.61
CA ASN A 168 12.55 0.80 5.92
C ASN A 168 13.16 0.22 4.64
N ARG A 169 14.31 0.79 4.25
CA ARG A 169 15.06 0.37 3.06
C ARG A 169 15.56 -1.07 3.13
N GLU A 170 15.98 -1.51 4.31
CA GLU A 170 16.46 -2.87 4.54
C GLU A 170 15.34 -3.88 4.30
N TYR A 171 14.16 -3.65 4.90
CA TYR A 171 13.02 -4.53 4.69
C TYR A 171 12.56 -4.57 3.22
N ARG A 172 12.59 -3.44 2.51
CA ARG A 172 12.32 -3.43 1.05
C ARG A 172 13.33 -4.28 0.28
N ALA A 173 14.61 -4.21 0.63
CA ALA A 173 15.68 -4.98 -0.01
C ALA A 173 15.52 -6.49 0.26
N ASP A 174 15.23 -6.87 1.50
CA ASP A 174 14.96 -8.26 1.91
C ASP A 174 13.77 -8.85 1.12
N LEU A 175 12.71 -8.07 0.93
CA LEU A 175 11.55 -8.47 0.13
C LEU A 175 11.88 -8.61 -1.37
N ASP A 176 12.72 -7.72 -1.91
CA ASP A 176 13.20 -7.83 -3.29
C ASP A 176 14.12 -9.06 -3.48
N GLU A 177 14.82 -9.51 -2.43
CA GLU A 177 15.59 -10.75 -2.46
C GLU A 177 14.69 -11.99 -2.62
N LEU A 178 13.51 -12.02 -2.01
CA LEU A 178 12.54 -13.12 -2.22
C LEU A 178 12.18 -13.26 -3.70
N TYR A 179 11.96 -12.13 -4.38
CA TYR A 179 11.72 -12.11 -5.82
C TYR A 179 12.94 -12.62 -6.60
N ALA A 180 14.14 -12.13 -6.28
CA ALA A 180 15.37 -12.55 -6.94
C ALA A 180 15.59 -14.07 -6.82
N ARG A 181 15.37 -14.64 -5.63
CA ARG A 181 15.45 -16.08 -5.37
C ARG A 181 14.43 -16.88 -6.16
N ASP A 182 13.16 -16.45 -6.24
CA ASP A 182 12.13 -17.11 -7.07
C ASP A 182 12.50 -17.11 -8.55
N GLN A 183 13.09 -16.01 -9.04
CA GLN A 183 13.39 -15.85 -10.46
C GLN A 183 14.67 -16.54 -10.91
N TYR A 184 15.68 -16.67 -10.04
CA TYR A 184 17.02 -17.15 -10.41
C TYR A 184 16.99 -18.47 -11.21
N PHE A 185 16.42 -19.54 -10.63
CA PHE A 185 16.35 -20.85 -11.31
C PHE A 185 15.29 -20.93 -12.41
N ARG A 186 14.32 -20.00 -12.44
CA ARG A 186 13.34 -19.94 -13.53
C ARG A 186 13.94 -19.37 -14.81
N GLN A 187 14.89 -18.44 -14.66
CA GLN A 187 15.59 -17.77 -15.75
C GLN A 187 16.89 -18.49 -16.15
N ALA A 188 17.38 -19.40 -15.31
CA ALA A 188 18.50 -20.28 -15.63
C ALA A 188 18.19 -21.23 -16.81
N GLU A 189 19.24 -21.72 -17.47
CA GLU A 189 19.10 -22.65 -18.60
C GLU A 189 18.29 -23.89 -18.21
N GLY A 190 17.25 -24.19 -18.99
CA GLY A 190 16.32 -25.29 -18.70
C GLY A 190 15.22 -24.96 -17.68
N GLY A 191 15.34 -23.88 -16.91
CA GLY A 191 14.28 -23.28 -16.11
C GLY A 191 13.46 -24.28 -15.28
N LEU A 192 12.14 -24.15 -15.35
CA LEU A 192 11.19 -25.05 -14.68
C LEU A 192 11.33 -26.53 -15.06
N ARG A 193 11.83 -26.85 -16.26
CA ARG A 193 11.98 -28.24 -16.71
C ARG A 193 13.11 -28.94 -15.96
N VAL A 194 14.19 -28.22 -15.64
CA VAL A 194 15.37 -28.75 -14.97
C VAL A 194 15.31 -28.55 -13.46
N TYR A 195 14.90 -27.36 -13.00
CA TYR A 195 15.00 -26.95 -11.60
C TYR A 195 13.67 -27.04 -10.84
N ARG A 196 12.71 -27.86 -11.29
CA ARG A 196 11.36 -27.94 -10.70
C ARG A 196 11.37 -28.09 -9.18
N ASP A 197 12.14 -29.05 -8.68
CA ASP A 197 12.16 -29.36 -7.24
C ASP A 197 12.88 -28.28 -6.44
N THR A 198 13.95 -27.70 -7.01
CA THR A 198 14.67 -26.57 -6.41
C THR A 198 13.78 -25.33 -6.30
N ILE A 199 13.06 -25.00 -7.38
CA ILE A 199 12.10 -23.89 -7.40
C ILE A 199 11.03 -24.11 -6.33
N ARG A 200 10.51 -25.33 -6.18
CA ARG A 200 9.51 -25.63 -5.15
C ARG A 200 10.06 -25.47 -3.73
N GLN A 201 11.30 -25.88 -3.47
CA GLN A 201 11.95 -25.66 -2.17
C GLN A 201 12.11 -24.16 -1.88
N ILE A 202 12.50 -23.37 -2.88
CA ILE A 202 12.62 -21.91 -2.76
C ILE A 202 11.26 -21.26 -2.52
N GLU A 203 10.21 -21.66 -3.23
CA GLU A 203 8.84 -21.16 -3.01
C GLU A 203 8.39 -21.38 -1.56
N ASN A 204 8.63 -22.58 -1.01
CA ASN A 204 8.28 -22.89 0.38
C ASN A 204 9.12 -22.07 1.37
N ALA A 205 10.44 -22.00 1.16
CA ALA A 205 11.34 -21.23 2.02
C ALA A 205 11.01 -19.74 2.02
N ASN A 206 10.73 -19.16 0.85
CA ASN A 206 10.32 -17.76 0.72
C ASN A 206 8.97 -17.49 1.40
N THR A 207 8.03 -18.45 1.32
CA THR A 207 6.73 -18.34 1.98
C THR A 207 6.89 -18.28 3.50
N LEU A 208 7.69 -19.18 4.08
CA LEU A 208 7.99 -19.17 5.52
C LEU A 208 8.69 -17.88 5.94
N GLN A 209 9.70 -17.46 5.17
CA GLN A 209 10.44 -16.23 5.46
C GLN A 209 9.54 -15.00 5.43
N LEU A 210 8.66 -14.88 4.44
CA LEU A 210 7.70 -13.78 4.34
C LEU A 210 6.75 -13.75 5.54
N LEU A 211 6.22 -14.91 5.95
CA LEU A 211 5.32 -14.99 7.11
C LEU A 211 6.04 -14.58 8.41
N ASN A 212 7.27 -15.06 8.61
CA ASN A 212 8.07 -14.68 9.77
C ASN A 212 8.34 -13.17 9.79
N TRP A 213 8.72 -12.58 8.65
CA TRP A 213 8.92 -11.12 8.58
C TRP A 213 7.62 -10.32 8.80
N ILE A 214 6.47 -10.82 8.33
CA ILE A 214 5.18 -10.19 8.62
C ILE A 214 4.89 -10.20 10.12
N GLU A 215 5.22 -11.29 10.82
CA GLU A 215 5.05 -11.41 12.27
C GLU A 215 6.02 -10.48 13.04
N GLU A 216 7.30 -10.49 12.67
CA GLU A 216 8.36 -9.75 13.37
C GLU A 216 8.34 -8.25 13.08
N ARG A 217 8.09 -7.87 11.82
CA ARG A 217 8.30 -6.51 11.30
C ARG A 217 7.01 -5.84 10.83
N GLY A 218 5.88 -6.54 10.92
CA GLY A 218 4.61 -6.10 10.38
C GLY A 218 4.46 -6.35 8.87
N TYR A 219 3.21 -6.25 8.41
CA TYR A 219 2.87 -6.48 7.01
C TYR A 219 3.49 -5.40 6.10
N PRO A 220 4.23 -5.76 5.03
CA PRO A 220 4.83 -4.79 4.13
C PRO A 220 3.78 -3.92 3.43
N ASN A 221 3.83 -2.61 3.67
CA ASN A 221 2.91 -1.62 3.11
C ASN A 221 3.65 -0.36 2.63
N GLU A 222 2.94 0.54 1.95
CA GLU A 222 3.50 1.79 1.42
C GLU A 222 3.99 2.79 2.48
N ASN A 223 3.69 2.57 3.76
CA ASN A 223 4.20 3.39 4.87
C ASN A 223 5.52 2.85 5.44
N ILE A 224 5.72 1.53 5.41
CA ILE A 224 6.91 0.86 5.95
C ILE A 224 7.96 0.73 4.85
N ILE A 225 7.58 0.12 3.73
CA ILE A 225 8.50 -0.19 2.62
C ILE A 225 8.36 0.80 1.46
N GLY A 226 7.54 1.84 1.63
CA GLY A 226 7.38 2.89 0.63
C GLY A 226 6.86 2.41 -0.72
N LEU A 227 7.00 3.28 -1.71
CA LEU A 227 6.73 2.99 -3.11
C LEU A 227 8.03 3.02 -3.89
N ALA A 228 8.18 2.13 -4.88
CA ALA A 228 9.32 2.10 -5.80
C ALA A 228 9.28 3.27 -6.82
N ASP A 229 9.32 4.50 -6.32
CA ASP A 229 9.37 5.76 -7.07
C ASP A 229 8.15 6.09 -7.96
N THR A 230 7.15 5.22 -8.00
CA THR A 230 5.94 5.30 -8.85
C THR A 230 4.68 5.06 -8.02
N LEU A 231 3.51 4.96 -8.66
CA LEU A 231 2.29 4.39 -8.03
C LEU A 231 2.27 2.86 -8.18
N GLU A 232 3.24 2.20 -7.56
CA GLU A 232 3.37 0.74 -7.59
C GLU A 232 2.08 0.08 -7.08
N GLN A 233 1.37 -0.65 -7.95
CA GLN A 233 0.10 -1.30 -7.59
C GLN A 233 0.31 -2.54 -6.72
N LEU A 234 1.41 -3.26 -6.96
CA LEU A 234 1.76 -4.47 -6.24
C LEU A 234 3.29 -4.68 -6.29
N PRO A 235 3.99 -4.63 -5.15
CA PRO A 235 5.41 -4.94 -5.06
C PRO A 235 5.77 -6.33 -5.60
N ARG A 236 6.98 -6.45 -6.17
CA ARG A 236 7.44 -7.70 -6.81
C ARG A 236 7.47 -8.92 -5.89
N PHE A 237 7.69 -8.73 -4.58
CA PHE A 237 7.75 -9.84 -3.62
C PHE A 237 6.42 -10.63 -3.51
N TYR A 238 5.29 -10.02 -3.92
CA TYR A 238 4.00 -10.70 -3.96
C TYR A 238 3.97 -11.88 -4.93
N ILE A 239 4.98 -12.07 -5.76
CA ILE A 239 5.19 -13.33 -6.48
C ILE A 239 5.16 -14.53 -5.52
N THR A 240 5.71 -14.38 -4.31
CA THR A 240 5.70 -15.41 -3.27
C THR A 240 4.29 -15.86 -2.92
N VAL A 241 3.35 -14.91 -2.83
CA VAL A 241 1.91 -15.17 -2.59
C VAL A 241 1.27 -15.78 -3.84
N GLN A 242 1.52 -15.22 -5.02
CA GLN A 242 0.93 -15.68 -6.29
C GLN A 242 1.29 -17.14 -6.63
N ARG A 243 2.44 -17.64 -6.17
CA ARG A 243 2.82 -19.05 -6.41
C ARG A 243 2.02 -20.05 -5.58
N GLN A 244 1.43 -19.63 -4.47
CA GLN A 244 0.71 -20.51 -3.54
C GLN A 244 -0.71 -20.82 -4.01
N THR A 245 -0.84 -21.55 -5.11
CA THR A 245 -2.15 -21.91 -5.66
C THR A 245 -2.75 -23.13 -4.95
N ALA A 246 -4.08 -23.21 -4.91
CA ALA A 246 -4.80 -24.37 -4.39
C ALA A 246 -4.41 -25.66 -5.13
N THR A 247 -4.17 -25.58 -6.44
CA THR A 247 -3.73 -26.71 -7.28
C THR A 247 -2.35 -27.25 -6.87
N ARG A 248 -1.47 -26.39 -6.34
CA ARG A 248 -0.14 -26.76 -5.85
C ARG A 248 -0.13 -27.14 -4.36
N LYS A 249 -1.29 -27.08 -3.69
CA LYS A 249 -1.41 -27.19 -2.23
C LYS A 249 -0.49 -26.17 -1.52
N GLY A 250 -0.43 -24.96 -2.07
CA GLY A 250 0.34 -23.87 -1.49
C GLY A 250 -0.27 -23.36 -0.18
N TYR A 251 0.48 -22.50 0.52
CA TYR A 251 -0.02 -21.84 1.74
C TYR A 251 -1.22 -20.94 1.44
N ASP A 252 -2.25 -20.99 2.29
CA ASP A 252 -3.43 -20.14 2.15
C ASP A 252 -3.19 -18.78 2.79
N PHE A 253 -3.00 -17.75 1.96
CA PHE A 253 -2.78 -16.37 2.42
C PHE A 253 -4.07 -15.61 2.76
N THR A 254 -5.26 -16.24 2.68
CA THR A 254 -6.55 -15.54 2.80
C THR A 254 -6.66 -14.71 4.07
N GLU A 255 -6.41 -15.31 5.23
CA GLU A 255 -6.53 -14.59 6.52
C GLU A 255 -5.49 -13.47 6.67
N VAL A 256 -4.25 -13.71 6.22
CA VAL A 256 -3.18 -12.72 6.24
C VAL A 256 -3.55 -11.49 5.40
N LEU A 257 -4.09 -11.72 4.20
CA LEU A 257 -4.48 -10.67 3.28
C LEU A 257 -5.75 -9.93 3.74
N LEU A 258 -6.76 -10.64 4.28
CA LEU A 258 -7.97 -10.01 4.83
C LEU A 258 -7.62 -9.05 5.97
N LYS A 259 -6.77 -9.49 6.89
CA LYS A 259 -6.28 -8.65 7.99
C LYS A 259 -5.49 -7.46 7.48
N ALA A 260 -4.64 -7.67 6.47
CA ALA A 260 -3.87 -6.58 5.86
C ALA A 260 -4.76 -5.50 5.23
N VAL A 261 -5.84 -5.88 4.56
CA VAL A 261 -6.83 -4.92 4.01
C VAL A 261 -7.53 -4.18 5.15
N GLN A 262 -8.02 -4.90 6.15
CA GLN A 262 -8.73 -4.30 7.30
C GLN A 262 -7.89 -3.23 8.01
N GLN A 263 -6.59 -3.48 8.12
CA GLN A 263 -5.63 -2.59 8.77
C GLN A 263 -5.09 -1.47 7.85
N GLY A 264 -5.52 -1.41 6.58
CA GLY A 264 -5.03 -0.41 5.63
C GLY A 264 -3.60 -0.65 5.15
N ASN A 265 -3.09 -1.88 5.25
CA ASN A 265 -1.75 -2.26 4.81
C ASN A 265 -1.67 -2.54 3.30
N ILE A 266 -2.78 -2.90 2.67
CA ILE A 266 -2.86 -3.12 1.23
C ILE A 266 -4.25 -2.73 0.73
N ALA A 267 -4.32 -2.16 -0.47
CA ALA A 267 -5.61 -1.92 -1.13
C ALA A 267 -6.33 -3.25 -1.42
N PRO A 268 -7.67 -3.27 -1.42
CA PRO A 268 -8.42 -4.50 -1.55
C PRO A 268 -8.44 -5.08 -2.98
N GLN A 269 -8.26 -4.26 -4.03
CA GLN A 269 -8.25 -4.77 -5.41
C GLN A 269 -7.02 -5.65 -5.73
N PRO A 270 -5.79 -5.29 -5.31
CA PRO A 270 -4.67 -6.22 -5.39
C PRO A 270 -4.89 -7.52 -4.60
N VAL A 271 -5.55 -7.47 -3.45
CA VAL A 271 -5.89 -8.68 -2.68
C VAL A 271 -6.90 -9.56 -3.42
N ALA A 272 -7.95 -8.99 -4.00
CA ALA A 272 -8.88 -9.74 -4.85
C ALA A 272 -8.16 -10.47 -5.99
N TYR A 273 -7.19 -9.80 -6.64
CA TYR A 273 -6.35 -10.42 -7.65
C TYR A 273 -5.51 -11.58 -7.10
N LEU A 274 -4.81 -11.39 -5.97
CA LEU A 274 -4.01 -12.45 -5.34
C LEU A 274 -4.86 -13.67 -4.96
N LEU A 275 -6.06 -13.45 -4.43
CA LEU A 275 -6.97 -14.53 -4.06
C LEU A 275 -7.58 -15.23 -5.28
N ASP A 276 -7.78 -14.51 -6.38
CA ASP A 276 -8.19 -15.11 -7.67
C ASP A 276 -7.06 -15.96 -8.27
N GLN A 277 -5.81 -15.52 -8.17
CA GLN A 277 -4.64 -16.31 -8.56
C GLN A 277 -4.50 -17.58 -7.69
N GLN A 278 -4.59 -17.43 -6.35
CA GLN A 278 -4.53 -18.56 -5.42
C GLN A 278 -5.64 -19.59 -5.71
N ALA A 279 -6.84 -19.12 -6.03
CA ALA A 279 -7.96 -19.98 -6.39
C ALA A 279 -7.86 -20.59 -7.81
N GLY A 280 -6.96 -20.09 -8.65
CA GLY A 280 -6.85 -20.47 -10.07
C GLY A 280 -8.07 -20.08 -10.92
N ARG A 281 -8.90 -19.15 -10.43
CA ARG A 281 -10.11 -18.66 -11.14
C ARG A 281 -10.56 -17.32 -10.56
N ASN A 282 -11.23 -16.53 -11.40
CA ASN A 282 -11.74 -15.18 -11.09
C ASN A 282 -12.97 -15.20 -10.14
N ARG A 283 -12.76 -15.48 -8.85
CA ARG A 283 -13.79 -15.57 -7.79
C ARG A 283 -14.22 -14.20 -7.25
N TYR A 284 -13.34 -13.20 -7.29
CA TYR A 284 -13.56 -11.85 -6.78
C TYR A 284 -13.83 -10.84 -7.90
N GLY A 285 -13.66 -11.25 -9.16
CA GLY A 285 -13.88 -10.35 -10.30
C GLY A 285 -12.74 -9.35 -10.43
N SER A 286 -11.48 -9.77 -10.19
CA SER A 286 -10.32 -8.88 -10.33
C SER A 286 -10.04 -8.53 -11.79
N SER A 287 -10.34 -9.44 -12.72
CA SER A 287 -10.36 -9.18 -14.17
C SER A 287 -11.81 -9.05 -14.63
N VAL A 288 -12.20 -7.89 -15.15
CA VAL A 288 -13.60 -7.60 -15.51
C VAL A 288 -13.83 -7.51 -17.00
N TYR A 289 -12.80 -7.15 -17.77
CA TYR A 289 -12.86 -7.09 -19.21
C TYR A 289 -11.86 -8.05 -19.86
N MET A 290 -12.18 -8.45 -21.07
CA MET A 290 -11.38 -9.34 -21.88
C MET A 290 -11.18 -8.74 -23.27
N ARG A 291 -10.00 -8.97 -23.82
CA ARG A 291 -9.71 -8.74 -25.24
C ARG A 291 -9.25 -10.04 -25.87
N VAL A 292 -9.64 -10.25 -27.13
CA VAL A 292 -9.27 -11.44 -27.90
C VAL A 292 -8.51 -10.98 -29.12
N ASP A 293 -7.22 -11.24 -29.15
CA ASP A 293 -6.36 -10.98 -30.29
C ASP A 293 -6.10 -12.33 -31.00
N CYS A 294 -6.23 -12.38 -32.32
CA CYS A 294 -5.98 -13.60 -33.11
C CYS A 294 -4.76 -13.42 -34.02
N THR A 295 -3.78 -14.30 -33.90
CA THR A 295 -2.53 -14.22 -34.69
C THR A 295 -2.57 -14.95 -36.02
N GLY A 296 -3.50 -15.90 -36.19
CA GLY A 296 -3.65 -16.70 -37.42
C GLY A 296 -4.95 -16.46 -38.17
N CYS A 297 -5.74 -15.45 -37.77
CA CYS A 297 -6.96 -15.07 -38.46
C CYS A 297 -6.63 -14.15 -39.64
N LYS A 298 -7.39 -14.29 -40.73
CA LYS A 298 -7.29 -13.39 -41.88
C LYS A 298 -8.02 -12.08 -41.56
N ASP A 299 -7.63 -10.98 -42.20
CA ASP A 299 -8.29 -9.68 -42.01
C ASP A 299 -9.79 -9.71 -42.37
N THR A 300 -10.21 -10.68 -43.19
CA THR A 300 -11.60 -10.93 -43.57
C THR A 300 -12.39 -11.74 -42.55
N ASP A 301 -11.72 -12.33 -41.55
CA ASP A 301 -12.39 -13.03 -40.47
C ASP A 301 -13.02 -11.98 -39.55
N GLU A 302 -14.33 -11.77 -39.70
CA GLU A 302 -15.14 -11.03 -38.72
C GLU A 302 -15.10 -11.75 -37.38
N LEU A 303 -14.04 -11.51 -36.62
CA LEU A 303 -14.02 -11.79 -35.20
C LEU A 303 -14.85 -10.70 -34.51
N ALA A 304 -15.70 -11.12 -33.59
CA ALA A 304 -16.50 -10.22 -32.78
C ALA A 304 -15.56 -9.30 -31.96
N THR A 305 -15.29 -8.15 -32.56
CA THR A 305 -14.83 -6.88 -31.99
C THR A 305 -13.40 -6.82 -31.47
N LYS A 306 -12.66 -5.77 -31.88
CA LYS A 306 -11.46 -5.26 -31.19
C LYS A 306 -11.80 -4.61 -29.83
N ASP A 307 -13.06 -4.73 -29.41
CA ASP A 307 -13.63 -4.08 -28.26
C ASP A 307 -13.45 -4.92 -26.99
N TYR A 308 -13.74 -4.28 -25.86
CA TYR A 308 -13.72 -4.95 -24.57
C TYR A 308 -14.94 -5.87 -24.45
N LEU A 309 -14.70 -7.11 -24.05
CA LEU A 309 -15.73 -8.12 -23.81
C LEU A 309 -15.87 -8.39 -22.32
N VAL A 310 -17.03 -8.88 -21.91
CA VAL A 310 -17.30 -9.32 -20.53
C VAL A 310 -17.67 -10.80 -20.50
N LYS A 311 -17.42 -11.45 -19.36
CA LYS A 311 -17.78 -12.85 -19.17
C LYS A 311 -19.27 -12.92 -18.93
N LYS A 312 -19.96 -13.84 -19.61
CA LYS A 312 -21.35 -14.18 -19.28
C LYS A 312 -21.38 -14.76 -17.85
N ILE A 313 -22.03 -14.05 -16.94
CA ILE A 313 -22.23 -14.46 -15.54
C ILE A 313 -23.71 -14.45 -15.20
N THR A 314 -24.15 -15.43 -14.40
CA THR A 314 -25.54 -15.47 -13.92
C THR A 314 -25.74 -14.46 -12.78
N PRO A 315 -26.97 -13.97 -12.52
CA PRO A 315 -27.25 -13.11 -11.37
C PRO A 315 -26.78 -13.70 -10.04
N LYS A 316 -26.96 -15.02 -9.84
CA LYS A 316 -26.48 -15.76 -8.67
C LYS A 316 -24.95 -15.80 -8.55
N GLU A 317 -24.24 -15.89 -9.67
CA GLU A 317 -22.77 -15.80 -9.68
C GLU A 317 -22.31 -14.38 -9.32
N GLN A 318 -22.98 -13.36 -9.85
CA GLN A 318 -22.72 -11.95 -9.53
C GLN A 318 -22.95 -11.65 -8.05
N GLU A 319 -24.05 -12.11 -7.45
CA GLU A 319 -24.30 -11.99 -6.01
C GLU A 319 -23.19 -12.63 -5.17
N ARG A 320 -22.72 -13.82 -5.57
CA ARG A 320 -21.62 -14.51 -4.88
C ARG A 320 -20.29 -13.76 -5.01
N ILE A 321 -20.03 -13.13 -6.15
CA ILE A 321 -18.86 -12.27 -6.35
C ILE A 321 -18.99 -11.04 -5.43
N ASN A 322 -20.12 -10.35 -5.46
CA ASN A 322 -20.37 -9.16 -4.65
C ASN A 322 -20.27 -9.45 -3.15
N ALA A 323 -20.79 -10.58 -2.67
CA ALA A 323 -20.65 -10.98 -1.26
C ALA A 323 -19.18 -11.19 -0.84
N ARG A 324 -18.33 -11.68 -1.74
CA ARG A 324 -16.88 -11.80 -1.48
C ARG A 324 -16.18 -10.45 -1.52
N ARG A 325 -16.55 -9.60 -2.49
CA ARG A 325 -16.04 -8.24 -2.65
C ARG A 325 -16.34 -7.41 -1.41
N GLN A 326 -17.57 -7.45 -0.91
CA GLN A 326 -17.99 -6.74 0.29
C GLN A 326 -17.14 -7.11 1.52
N LYS A 327 -16.78 -8.38 1.70
CA LYS A 327 -15.90 -8.83 2.80
C LYS A 327 -14.50 -8.22 2.75
N LEU A 328 -14.02 -7.84 1.56
CA LEU A 328 -12.77 -7.13 1.34
C LEU A 328 -12.92 -5.61 1.39
N GLY A 329 -14.12 -5.08 1.65
CA GLY A 329 -14.38 -3.64 1.50
C GLY A 329 -14.38 -3.17 0.04
N LEU A 330 -14.52 -4.09 -0.92
CA LEU A 330 -14.68 -3.75 -2.34
C LEU A 330 -16.12 -3.38 -2.68
N GLU A 331 -16.23 -2.55 -3.69
CA GLU A 331 -17.48 -2.19 -4.36
C GLU A 331 -18.13 -3.39 -5.07
N PRO A 332 -19.42 -3.34 -5.39
CA PRO A 332 -20.05 -4.30 -6.31
C PRO A 332 -19.33 -4.38 -7.66
N LEU A 333 -19.37 -5.56 -8.29
CA LEU A 333 -18.69 -5.84 -9.55
C LEU A 333 -19.02 -4.85 -10.67
N GLU A 334 -20.29 -4.41 -10.74
CA GLU A 334 -20.74 -3.45 -11.75
C GLU A 334 -20.11 -2.07 -11.58
N GLU A 335 -19.96 -1.60 -10.34
CA GLU A 335 -19.27 -0.33 -10.08
C GLU A 335 -17.80 -0.41 -10.49
N TYR A 336 -17.15 -1.55 -10.22
CA TYR A 336 -15.77 -1.78 -10.63
C TYR A 336 -15.62 -1.81 -12.16
N LYS A 337 -16.54 -2.46 -12.88
CA LYS A 337 -16.58 -2.43 -14.35
C LYS A 337 -16.61 -0.99 -14.88
N ARG A 338 -17.52 -0.16 -14.38
CA ARG A 338 -17.62 1.27 -14.80
C ARG A 338 -16.31 2.03 -14.60
N LYS A 339 -15.64 1.83 -13.46
CA LYS A 339 -14.35 2.48 -13.16
C LYS A 339 -13.24 2.03 -14.10
N VAL A 340 -13.18 0.74 -14.41
CA VAL A 340 -12.17 0.19 -15.33
C VAL A 340 -12.42 0.72 -16.74
N LEU A 341 -13.67 0.74 -17.20
CA LEU A 341 -14.04 1.30 -18.50
C LEU A 341 -13.68 2.79 -18.60
N HIS A 342 -14.02 3.57 -17.57
CA HIS A 342 -13.63 4.98 -17.51
C HIS A 342 -12.11 5.16 -17.53
N ASN A 343 -11.34 4.35 -16.81
CA ASN A 343 -9.88 4.46 -16.80
C ASN A 343 -9.24 4.16 -18.17
N VAL A 344 -9.87 3.28 -18.94
CA VAL A 344 -9.42 2.95 -20.31
C VAL A 344 -9.66 4.14 -21.25
N THR A 345 -10.79 4.83 -21.12
CA THR A 345 -11.15 5.97 -21.98
C THR A 345 -10.51 7.27 -21.51
N ASP A 346 -10.30 7.43 -20.21
CA ASP A 346 -9.67 8.58 -19.56
C ASP A 346 -8.54 8.11 -18.60
N PRO A 347 -7.29 8.05 -19.08
CA PRO A 347 -6.16 7.56 -18.29
C PRO A 347 -5.59 8.60 -17.31
N ARG A 348 -6.21 9.79 -17.20
CA ARG A 348 -5.78 10.85 -16.27
C ARG A 348 -5.87 10.38 -14.83
N PHE A 349 -6.92 9.63 -14.50
CA PHE A 349 -7.14 8.99 -13.21
C PHE A 349 -6.56 7.57 -13.18
N LYS A 350 -6.31 7.05 -11.98
CA LYS A 350 -5.82 5.67 -11.74
C LYS A 350 -6.89 4.87 -11.02
N LEU A 351 -7.97 4.57 -11.74
CA LEU A 351 -9.10 3.79 -11.20
C LEU A 351 -8.94 2.29 -11.50
N GLY A 352 -8.34 1.97 -12.66
CA GLY A 352 -8.06 0.59 -13.09
C GLY A 352 -6.77 0.01 -12.50
N TYR A 353 -6.63 -1.31 -12.65
CA TYR A 353 -5.40 -2.06 -12.37
C TYR A 353 -4.93 -2.80 -13.62
N ASN A 354 -3.65 -3.16 -13.67
CA ASN A 354 -3.07 -3.78 -14.87
C ASN A 354 -3.71 -5.13 -15.22
N TRP A 355 -4.25 -5.84 -14.24
CA TRP A 355 -4.94 -7.12 -14.38
C TRP A 355 -6.47 -6.99 -14.55
N SER A 356 -7.02 -5.77 -14.59
CA SER A 356 -8.46 -5.56 -14.76
C SER A 356 -8.97 -5.96 -16.15
N VAL A 357 -8.08 -5.96 -17.13
CA VAL A 357 -8.33 -6.40 -18.50
C VAL A 357 -7.42 -7.59 -18.80
N SER A 358 -7.99 -8.72 -19.20
CA SER A 358 -7.23 -9.89 -19.65
C SER A 358 -7.19 -9.94 -21.18
N THR A 359 -5.99 -10.02 -21.76
CA THR A 359 -5.83 -10.23 -23.21
C THR A 359 -5.55 -11.70 -23.48
N TYR A 360 -6.40 -12.32 -24.30
CA TYR A 360 -6.21 -13.67 -24.82
C TYR A 360 -5.69 -13.59 -26.24
N VAL A 361 -4.57 -14.28 -26.49
CA VAL A 361 -4.02 -14.42 -27.84
C VAL A 361 -4.31 -15.83 -28.33
N VAL A 362 -5.05 -15.96 -29.43
CA VAL A 362 -5.52 -17.24 -29.97
C VAL A 362 -4.93 -17.51 -31.36
N PRO A 363 -4.64 -18.79 -31.71
CA PRO A 363 -3.90 -19.11 -32.92
C PRO A 363 -4.78 -19.18 -34.18
N SER A 364 -6.11 -19.30 -34.04
CA SER A 364 -7.03 -19.46 -35.16
C SER A 364 -8.42 -18.90 -34.85
N LYS A 365 -9.25 -18.80 -35.88
CA LYS A 365 -10.63 -18.33 -35.78
C LYS A 365 -11.48 -19.26 -34.90
N GLU A 366 -11.35 -20.57 -35.06
CA GLU A 366 -12.10 -21.56 -34.29
C GLU A 366 -11.79 -21.44 -32.79
N ALA A 367 -10.52 -21.22 -32.45
CA ALA A 367 -10.11 -20.99 -31.06
C ALA A 367 -10.68 -19.68 -30.51
N ALA A 368 -10.79 -18.63 -31.34
CA ALA A 368 -11.44 -17.39 -30.97
C ALA A 368 -12.95 -17.59 -30.73
N GLU A 369 -13.65 -18.28 -31.63
CA GLU A 369 -15.09 -18.57 -31.53
C GLU A 369 -15.44 -19.31 -30.24
N ILE A 370 -14.67 -20.34 -29.88
CA ILE A 370 -14.84 -21.08 -28.62
C ILE A 370 -14.72 -20.15 -27.40
N LEU A 371 -13.78 -19.20 -27.43
CA LEU A 371 -13.63 -18.24 -26.35
C LEU A 371 -14.81 -17.27 -26.32
N LEU A 372 -15.23 -16.76 -27.48
CA LEU A 372 -16.32 -15.81 -27.65
C LEU A 372 -17.68 -16.36 -27.22
N GLU A 373 -17.92 -17.67 -27.29
CA GLU A 373 -19.15 -18.30 -26.78
C GLU A 373 -19.44 -17.94 -25.31
N ARG A 374 -18.39 -17.80 -24.50
CA ARG A 374 -18.48 -17.50 -23.06
C ARG A 374 -18.45 -16.02 -22.74
N LEU A 375 -18.30 -15.19 -23.77
CA LEU A 375 -18.15 -13.75 -23.67
C LEU A 375 -19.35 -13.05 -24.32
N SER A 376 -19.57 -11.80 -23.92
CA SER A 376 -20.53 -10.89 -24.55
C SER A 376 -19.88 -9.53 -24.74
N ALA A 377 -20.35 -8.79 -25.74
CA ALA A 377 -20.03 -7.37 -25.87
C ALA A 377 -20.50 -6.59 -24.63
N ILE A 378 -19.93 -5.40 -24.42
CA ILE A 378 -20.45 -4.44 -23.45
C ILE A 378 -21.78 -3.90 -23.99
N GLU A 379 -22.80 -3.86 -23.15
CA GLU A 379 -24.10 -3.26 -23.46
C GLU A 379 -24.06 -1.74 -23.49
#